data_AF-A0A7C7SN61-F1
#
_entry.id   AF-A0A7C7SN61-F1
#
_cell.length_a   1.000
_cell.length_b   1.000
_cell.length_c   1.000
_cell.angle_alpha   90.00
_cell.angle_beta   90.00
_cell.angle_gamma   90.00
#
_symmetry.space_group_name_H-M   'P 1'
#
loop_
_entity.id
_entity.type
_entity.pdbx_description
1 polymer ?
#
loop_
_entity_poly.entity_id
_entity_poly.type
_entity_poly.pdbx_seq_one_letter_code
_entity_poly.pdbx_strand_id
1 'polypeptide(L)'
;MKLSKSSIVLIVALGLYLIYMFGQSESSLEIVDFSIDKSKTQTASITSNEDRNPYYGDLHVHTSYSFDAYVFGITATPDDAYRYAKGEGIKHPMGYEMKLREPLDFYAVTDHGIFLGMVNA
;
A
#
# COMPACT_ATOMS: atom_id res chain seq x y z
N MET A 1 -22.99 47.04 27.51
CA MET A 1 -21.63 46.77 28.04
C MET A 1 -20.73 46.40 26.87
N LYS A 2 -19.70 47.20 26.54
CA LYS A 2 -18.76 46.86 25.45
C LYS A 2 -17.75 45.85 25.98
N LEU A 3 -17.63 44.69 25.32
CA LEU A 3 -16.62 43.69 25.65
C LEU A 3 -15.22 44.22 25.34
N SER A 4 -14.27 44.01 26.26
CA SER A 4 -12.87 44.39 26.06
C SER A 4 -12.21 43.45 25.06
N LYS A 5 -11.16 43.92 24.37
CA LYS A 5 -10.39 43.08 23.41
C LYS A 5 -9.85 41.80 24.09
N SER A 6 -9.41 41.91 25.34
CA SER A 6 -8.93 40.77 26.13
C SER A 6 -10.03 39.76 26.45
N SER A 7 -11.26 40.23 26.71
CA SER A 7 -12.43 39.36 26.92
C SER A 7 -12.80 38.59 25.64
N ILE A 8 -12.65 39.21 24.47
CA ILE A 8 -12.91 38.56 23.18
C ILE A 8 -11.87 37.45 22.92
N VAL A 9 -10.58 37.74 23.15
CA VAL A 9 -9.51 36.74 22.99
C VAL A 9 -9.73 35.53 23.91
N LEU A 10 -10.12 35.78 25.16
CA LEU A 10 -10.40 34.71 26.11
C LEU A 10 -11.57 33.82 25.66
N ILE A 11 -12.66 34.43 25.17
CA ILE A 11 -13.83 33.70 24.68
C ILE A 11 -13.47 32.84 23.47
N VAL A 12 -12.66 33.36 22.53
CA VAL A 12 -12.22 32.61 21.36
C VAL A 12 -11.32 31.44 21.77
N ALA A 13 -10.36 31.67 22.67
CA ALA A 13 -9.47 30.61 23.15
C ALA A 13 -10.24 29.52 23.90
N LEU A 14 -11.21 29.91 24.75
CA LEU A 14 -12.07 28.97 25.46
C LEU A 14 -12.96 28.19 24.50
N GLY A 15 -13.49 28.85 23.47
CA GLY A 15 -14.28 28.22 22.42
C GLY A 15 -13.48 27.19 21.63
N LEU A 16 -12.25 27.51 21.23
CA LEU A 16 -11.34 26.57 20.54
C LEU A 16 -10.96 25.39 21.44
N TYR A 17 -10.71 25.64 22.73
CA TYR A 17 -10.43 24.58 23.70
C TYR A 17 -11.63 23.65 23.88
N LEU A 18 -12.85 24.20 23.96
CA LEU A 18 -14.07 23.40 24.04
C LEU A 18 -14.30 22.58 22.78
N ILE A 19 -14.06 23.15 21.58
CA ILE A 19 -14.14 22.40 20.33
C ILE A 19 -13.12 21.25 20.31
N TYR A 20 -11.90 21.48 20.77
CA TYR A 20 -10.88 20.43 20.88
C TYR A 20 -11.29 19.34 21.87
N MET A 21 -11.82 19.70 23.05
CA MET A 21 -12.20 18.72 24.08
C MET A 21 -13.43 17.89 23.71
N PHE A 22 -14.39 18.47 22.99
CA PHE A 22 -15.64 17.80 22.60
C PHE A 22 -15.66 17.26 21.17
N GLY A 23 -14.65 17.60 20.36
CA GLY A 23 -14.54 17.18 18.95
C GLY A 23 -13.66 15.95 18.71
N GLN A 24 -13.01 15.40 19.74
CA GLN A 24 -12.26 14.14 19.60
C GLN A 24 -13.25 12.97 19.60
N SER A 25 -13.28 12.22 18.50
CA SER A 25 -13.92 10.90 18.45
C SER A 25 -12.86 9.84 18.20
N GLU A 26 -12.80 8.81 19.04
CA GLU A 26 -11.93 7.64 18.84
C GLU A 26 -12.56 6.67 17.83
N SER A 27 -12.54 7.02 16.54
CA SER A 27 -12.97 6.10 15.46
C SER A 27 -12.08 4.86 15.35
N SER A 28 -10.90 4.90 15.98
CA SER A 28 -9.94 3.79 16.07
C SER A 28 -10.50 2.58 16.84
N LEU A 29 -11.50 2.81 17.71
CA LEU A 29 -12.15 1.78 18.52
C LEU A 29 -13.43 1.24 17.89
N GLU A 30 -13.84 1.79 16.74
CA GLU A 30 -15.01 1.33 16.01
C GLU A 30 -14.71 -0.01 15.33
N ILE A 31 -15.33 -1.08 15.83
CA ILE A 31 -15.33 -2.38 15.15
C ILE A 31 -16.29 -2.27 13.97
N VAL A 32 -15.75 -1.96 12.79
CA VAL A 32 -16.50 -2.05 11.53
C VAL A 32 -16.53 -3.53 11.12
N ASP A 33 -17.74 -4.08 11.06
CA ASP A 33 -17.93 -5.43 10.56
C ASP A 33 -17.85 -5.44 9.03
N PHE A 34 -16.69 -5.85 8.50
CA PHE A 34 -16.48 -6.11 7.08
C PHE A 34 -16.89 -7.53 6.67
N SER A 35 -17.61 -8.26 7.53
CA SER A 35 -18.15 -9.55 7.15
C SER A 35 -19.01 -9.39 5.91
N ILE A 36 -18.55 -9.99 4.82
CA ILE A 36 -19.36 -10.13 3.63
C ILE A 36 -20.56 -10.98 4.05
N ASP A 37 -21.76 -10.40 4.00
CA ASP A 37 -23.03 -11.12 4.08
C ASP A 37 -22.84 -12.41 3.29
N LYS A 38 -22.99 -13.56 3.96
CA LYS A 38 -22.56 -14.87 3.47
C LYS A 38 -23.19 -15.14 2.10
N SER A 39 -22.55 -14.61 1.07
CA SER A 39 -22.96 -14.76 -0.32
C SER A 39 -23.03 -16.24 -0.49
N LYS A 40 -24.22 -16.73 -0.84
CA LYS A 40 -24.55 -18.14 -1.03
C LYS A 40 -23.32 -18.79 -1.65
N THR A 41 -22.51 -19.43 -0.82
CA THR A 41 -21.21 -19.92 -1.23
C THR A 41 -21.56 -20.98 -2.25
N GLN A 42 -21.43 -20.63 -3.53
CA GLN A 42 -21.30 -21.64 -4.55
C GLN A 42 -20.00 -22.31 -4.15
N THR A 43 -20.15 -23.47 -3.52
CA THR A 43 -19.09 -24.46 -3.36
C THR A 43 -18.77 -24.93 -4.78
N ALA A 44 -18.21 -24.03 -5.58
CA ALA A 44 -17.48 -24.42 -6.76
C ALA A 44 -16.36 -25.29 -6.22
N SER A 45 -16.49 -26.61 -6.41
CA SER A 45 -15.44 -27.56 -6.14
C SER A 45 -14.23 -27.08 -6.93
N ILE A 46 -13.26 -26.45 -6.25
CA ILE A 46 -11.98 -26.11 -6.87
C ILE A 46 -11.31 -27.44 -7.15
N THR A 47 -11.23 -27.82 -8.42
CA THR A 47 -10.53 -29.02 -8.84
C THR A 47 -9.05 -28.87 -8.47
N SER A 48 -8.49 -29.89 -7.82
CA SER A 48 -7.06 -29.92 -7.52
C SER A 48 -6.23 -29.94 -8.81
N ASN A 49 -5.00 -29.44 -8.74
CA ASN A 49 -4.04 -29.59 -9.83
C ASN A 49 -3.72 -31.09 -10.03
N GLU A 50 -4.30 -31.72 -11.06
CA GLU A 50 -4.15 -33.16 -11.38
C GLU A 50 -2.68 -33.54 -11.56
N ASP A 51 -1.92 -32.71 -12.27
CA ASP A 51 -0.51 -32.94 -12.56
C ASP A 51 0.41 -32.67 -11.37
N ARG A 52 -0.12 -32.02 -10.32
CA ARG A 52 0.63 -31.61 -9.12
C ARG A 52 1.88 -30.79 -9.45
N ASN A 53 1.83 -30.05 -10.56
CA ASN A 53 2.91 -29.16 -10.99
C ASN A 53 3.24 -28.17 -9.85
N PRO A 54 4.51 -28.07 -9.43
CA PRO A 54 4.94 -27.01 -8.55
C PRO A 54 5.04 -25.70 -9.36
N TYR A 55 4.58 -24.60 -8.76
CA TYR A 55 4.73 -23.27 -9.32
C TYR A 55 5.63 -22.44 -8.42
N TYR A 56 6.54 -21.69 -9.02
CA TYR A 56 7.55 -20.89 -8.34
C TYR A 56 7.41 -19.42 -8.75
N GLY A 57 7.43 -18.56 -7.75
CA GLY A 57 7.23 -17.14 -7.96
C GLY A 57 7.53 -16.32 -6.72
N ASP A 58 7.55 -15.01 -6.91
CA ASP A 58 7.74 -14.04 -5.83
C ASP A 58 6.39 -13.43 -5.43
N LEU A 59 6.19 -13.26 -4.14
CA LEU A 59 4.96 -12.71 -3.57
C LEU A 59 5.14 -11.31 -2.98
N HIS A 60 6.36 -10.78 -2.94
CA HIS A 60 6.65 -9.52 -2.27
C HIS A 60 7.72 -8.74 -3.02
N VAL A 61 7.29 -7.95 -3.99
CA VAL A 61 8.19 -7.18 -4.86
C VAL A 61 7.77 -5.72 -4.85
N HIS A 62 8.74 -4.84 -4.65
CA HIS A 62 8.54 -3.39 -4.69
C HIS A 62 9.13 -2.82 -5.99
N THR A 63 8.50 -1.77 -6.49
CA THR A 63 8.86 -1.04 -7.71
C THR A 63 9.12 0.43 -7.38
N SER A 64 9.43 1.23 -8.39
CA SER A 64 9.60 2.68 -8.26
C SER A 64 8.37 3.40 -7.70
N TYR A 65 7.20 2.76 -7.63
CA TYR A 65 5.99 3.32 -7.03
C TYR A 65 5.91 3.13 -5.51
N SER A 66 6.75 2.26 -4.93
CA SER A 66 6.86 2.12 -3.49
C SER A 66 7.82 3.17 -2.90
N PHE A 67 7.42 3.74 -1.77
CA PHE A 67 8.18 4.78 -1.09
C PHE A 67 9.59 4.34 -0.68
N ASP A 68 9.73 3.14 -0.13
CA ASP A 68 11.02 2.59 0.31
C ASP A 68 11.95 2.33 -0.87
N ALA A 69 11.45 1.69 -1.94
CA ALA A 69 12.20 1.42 -3.15
C ALA A 69 12.71 2.72 -3.80
N TYR A 70 11.87 3.76 -3.85
CA TYR A 70 12.28 5.10 -4.28
C TYR A 70 13.44 5.65 -3.42
N VAL A 71 13.32 5.59 -2.09
CA VAL A 71 14.37 6.07 -1.16
C VAL A 71 15.70 5.33 -1.35
N PHE A 72 15.67 4.07 -1.75
CA PHE A 72 16.86 3.28 -2.08
C PHE A 72 17.34 3.41 -3.54
N GLY A 73 16.74 4.31 -4.33
CA GLY A 73 17.17 4.61 -5.69
C GLY A 73 16.75 3.55 -6.72
N ILE A 74 15.71 2.77 -6.44
CA ILE A 74 15.12 1.85 -7.42
C ILE A 74 14.27 2.66 -8.41
N THR A 75 14.66 2.62 -9.69
CA THR A 75 13.94 3.28 -10.79
C THR A 75 13.11 2.30 -11.63
N ALA A 76 13.09 1.01 -11.27
CA ALA A 76 12.38 -0.02 -12.02
C ALA A 76 10.87 0.05 -11.80
N THR A 77 10.11 0.18 -12.87
CA THR A 77 8.64 0.28 -12.88
C THR A 77 7.96 -1.08 -12.73
N PRO A 78 6.64 -1.14 -12.46
CA PRO A 78 5.87 -2.39 -12.53
C PRO A 78 5.98 -3.13 -13.87
N ASP A 79 6.09 -2.39 -14.99
CA ASP A 79 6.29 -3.00 -16.31
C ASP A 79 7.68 -3.65 -16.44
N ASP A 80 8.72 -3.03 -15.88
CA ASP A 80 10.05 -3.63 -15.79
C ASP A 80 10.05 -4.89 -14.93
N ALA A 81 9.31 -4.85 -13.82
CA ALA A 81 9.14 -5.98 -12.90
C ALA A 81 8.45 -7.17 -13.61
N TYR A 82 7.41 -6.91 -14.41
CA TYR A 82 6.76 -7.90 -15.26
C TYR A 82 7.72 -8.51 -16.29
N ARG A 83 8.46 -7.66 -17.03
CA ARG A 83 9.43 -8.12 -18.03
C ARG A 83 10.56 -8.95 -17.42
N TYR A 84 11.07 -8.54 -16.25
CA TYR A 84 12.06 -9.30 -15.50
C TYR A 84 11.54 -10.67 -15.08
N ALA A 85 10.30 -10.76 -14.57
CA ALA A 85 9.66 -12.04 -14.24
C ALA A 85 9.47 -12.95 -15.46
N LYS A 86 9.29 -12.38 -16.66
CA LYS A 86 9.27 -13.12 -17.94
C LYS A 86 10.65 -13.54 -18.44
N GLY A 87 11.72 -13.19 -17.74
CA GLY A 87 13.10 -13.58 -18.05
C GLY A 87 13.89 -12.54 -18.85
N GLU A 88 13.39 -11.31 -19.00
CA GLU A 88 14.22 -10.20 -19.49
C GLU A 88 15.25 -9.77 -18.44
N GLY A 89 16.32 -9.12 -18.87
CA GLY A 89 17.30 -8.52 -17.97
C GLY A 89 16.80 -7.22 -17.35
N ILE A 90 17.28 -6.90 -16.15
CA ILE A 90 16.99 -5.65 -15.44
C ILE A 90 18.30 -5.04 -14.93
N LYS A 91 18.39 -3.71 -14.92
CA LYS A 91 19.59 -3.02 -14.43
C LYS A 91 19.58 -2.93 -12.91
N HIS A 92 20.62 -3.46 -12.27
CA HIS A 92 20.87 -3.23 -10.85
C HIS A 92 21.29 -1.77 -10.62
N PRO A 93 20.91 -1.11 -9.51
CA PRO A 93 21.32 0.26 -9.20
C PRO A 93 22.85 0.49 -9.22
N MET A 94 23.64 -0.55 -8.92
CA MET A 94 25.11 -0.51 -9.02
C MET A 94 25.66 -0.62 -10.45
N GLY A 95 24.81 -0.63 -11.48
CA GLY A 95 25.19 -0.47 -12.89
C GLY A 95 25.36 -1.76 -13.69
N TYR A 96 25.27 -2.94 -13.07
CA TYR A 96 25.32 -4.22 -13.77
C TYR A 96 23.92 -4.76 -14.11
N GLU A 97 23.85 -5.69 -15.06
CA GLU A 97 22.60 -6.36 -15.44
C GLU A 97 22.34 -7.57 -14.53
N MET A 98 21.10 -7.72 -14.09
CA MET A 98 20.58 -8.91 -13.41
C MET A 98 19.61 -9.63 -14.32
N LYS A 99 19.58 -10.95 -14.22
CA LYS A 99 18.66 -11.79 -14.98
C LYS A 99 18.34 -13.04 -14.17
N LEU A 100 17.07 -13.45 -14.19
CA LEU A 100 16.66 -14.73 -13.63
C LEU A 100 17.26 -15.88 -14.44
N ARG A 101 17.56 -16.99 -13.77
CA ARG A 101 18.00 -18.22 -14.43
C ARG A 101 16.91 -18.78 -15.36
N GLU A 102 15.65 -18.64 -14.95
CA GLU A 102 14.45 -19.03 -15.70
C GLU A 102 13.28 -18.08 -15.34
N PRO A 103 12.30 -17.91 -16.23
CA PRO A 103 11.09 -17.12 -15.93
C PRO A 103 10.30 -17.69 -14.75
N LEU A 104 9.58 -16.84 -14.04
CA LEU A 104 8.71 -17.24 -12.93
C LEU A 104 7.30 -17.59 -13.40
N ASP A 105 6.64 -18.48 -12.67
CA ASP A 105 5.24 -18.86 -12.92
C ASP A 105 4.27 -17.77 -12.47
N PHE A 106 4.63 -17.06 -11.40
CA PHE A 106 3.87 -15.92 -10.89
C PHE A 106 4.81 -14.86 -10.27
N TYR A 107 4.31 -13.63 -10.19
CA TYR A 107 5.05 -12.50 -9.64
C TYR A 107 4.07 -11.46 -9.10
N ALA A 108 4.21 -11.08 -7.84
CA ALA A 108 3.33 -10.10 -7.21
C ALA A 108 4.08 -8.80 -6.92
N VAL A 109 3.62 -7.71 -7.55
CA VAL A 109 4.02 -6.35 -7.19
C VAL A 109 3.15 -5.90 -6.02
N THR A 110 3.81 -5.61 -4.90
CA THR A 110 3.18 -5.32 -3.60
C THR A 110 3.73 -4.03 -3.01
N ASP A 111 3.69 -2.94 -3.78
CA ASP A 111 4.14 -1.63 -3.32
C ASP A 111 3.40 -1.16 -2.06
N HIS A 112 4.03 -0.29 -1.26
CA HIS A 112 3.37 0.33 -0.12
C HIS A 112 2.15 1.15 -0.57
N GLY A 113 0.98 0.83 0.00
CA GLY A 113 -0.25 1.59 -0.24
C GLY A 113 -0.19 3.03 0.27
N ILE A 114 0.54 3.27 1.37
CA ILE A 114 0.81 4.62 1.87
C ILE A 114 1.91 5.23 1.00
N PHE A 115 1.63 6.39 0.40
CA PHE A 115 2.47 7.08 -0.59
C PHE A 115 2.61 6.39 -1.95
N LEU A 116 1.71 5.45 -2.29
CA LEU A 116 1.73 4.76 -3.57
C LEU A 116 1.79 5.77 -4.74
N GLY A 117 2.86 5.71 -5.53
CA GLY A 117 3.06 6.56 -6.71
C GLY A 117 3.18 8.07 -6.42
N MET A 118 3.26 8.50 -5.15
CA MET A 118 3.44 9.91 -4.79
C MET A 118 4.86 10.42 -5.05
N VAL A 119 5.82 9.50 -5.11
CA VAL A 119 7.21 9.75 -5.49
C VAL A 119 7.51 8.93 -6.73
N ASN A 120 8.16 9.54 -7.71
CA ASN A 120 8.58 8.87 -8.95
C ASN A 120 10.05 9.22 -9.19
N ALA A 121 10.84 8.21 -9.54
CA ALA A 121 12.29 8.28 -9.68
C ALA A 121 12.72 8.85 -11.04
#